data_AF-A0A1M7K7S1-F1
#
_entry.id   AF-A0A1M7K7S1-F1
#
_cell.length_a   1.000
_cell.length_b   1.000
_cell.length_c   1.000
_cell.angle_alpha   90.00
_cell.angle_beta   90.00
_cell.angle_gamma   90.00
#
_symmetry.space_group_name_H-M   'P 1'
#
loop_
_entity.id
_entity.type
_entity.pdbx_description
1 polymer ?
#
loop_
_entity_poly.entity_id
_entity_poly.type
_entity_poly.pdbx_seq_one_letter_code
_entity_poly.pdbx_strand_id
1 'polypeptide(L)' 'MNTKDAGMRIRIERDLRDAFVQACQSQGLAASEVLRDFMRSFAAKHSAEQAQLFGQSPKPERP' A
#
# COMPACT_ATOMS: atom_id res chain seq x y z
N MET A 1 15.31 -9.85 -12.94
CA MET A 1 14.35 -8.73 -13.04
C MET A 1 14.10 -8.23 -11.63
N ASN A 2 14.74 -7.13 -11.25
CA ASN A 2 14.74 -6.62 -9.88
C ASN A 2 13.44 -5.81 -9.69
N THR A 3 12.37 -6.47 -9.25
CA THR A 3 11.16 -5.79 -8.76
C THR A 3 11.60 -4.91 -7.60
N LYS A 4 11.83 -3.63 -7.87
CA LYS A 4 12.30 -2.68 -6.86
C LYS A 4 11.21 -2.55 -5.81
N ASP A 5 11.42 -3.14 -4.64
CA ASP A 5 10.62 -2.86 -3.47
C ASP A 5 10.67 -1.35 -3.21
N ALA A 6 9.57 -0.67 -3.47
CA ALA A 6 9.45 0.75 -3.15
C ALA A 6 9.06 0.89 -1.68
N GLY A 7 9.92 1.51 -0.88
CA GLY A 7 9.61 1.81 0.51
C GLY A 7 8.66 3.01 0.61
N MET A 8 7.44 2.80 1.08
CA MET A 8 6.50 3.87 1.39
C MET A 8 6.46 4.10 2.91
N ARG A 9 6.78 5.33 3.34
CA ARG A 9 6.82 5.69 4.76
C ARG A 9 5.55 6.48 5.11
N ILE A 10 4.59 5.83 5.78
CA ILE A 10 3.31 6.43 6.13
C ILE A 10 3.37 6.90 7.59
N ARG A 11 2.96 8.15 7.84
CA ARG A 11 2.73 8.67 9.19
C ARG A 11 1.26 8.44 9.53
N ILE A 12 1.01 7.77 10.63
CA ILE A 12 -0.34 7.53 11.16
C ILE A 12 -0.36 7.90 12.63
N GLU A 13 -1.56 8.08 13.18
CA GLU A 13 -1.72 8.27 14.61
C GLU A 13 -1.22 7.07 15.40
N ARG A 14 -0.69 7.36 16.59
CA ARG A 14 -0.06 6.35 17.45
C ARG A 14 -1.08 5.32 17.92
N ASP A 15 -2.30 5.76 18.23
CA ASP A 15 -3.41 4.90 18.65
C ASP A 15 -3.86 3.96 17.52
N LEU A 16 -4.03 4.49 16.31
CA LEU A 16 -4.36 3.70 15.12
C LEU A 16 -3.31 2.63 14.82
N ARG A 17 -2.02 2.99 14.92
CA ARG A 17 -0.92 2.02 14.77
C ARG A 17 -1.05 0.91 15.79
N ASP A 18 -1.28 1.27 17.05
CA ASP A 18 -1.33 0.30 18.14
C ASP A 18 -2.50 -0.67 17.97
N ALA A 19 -3.71 -0.14 17.72
CA ALA A 19 -4.90 -0.93 17.45
C ALA A 19 -4.70 -1.88 16.25
N PHE A 20 -4.11 -1.40 15.16
CA PHE A 20 -3.84 -2.23 13.98
C PHE A 20 -2.82 -3.34 14.27
N VAL A 21 -1.73 -3.01 14.97
CA VAL A 21 -0.69 -3.97 15.33
C VAL A 21 -1.20 -5.01 16.34
N GLN A 22 -2.06 -4.61 17.29
CA GLN A 22 -2.74 -5.52 18.21
C GLN A 22 -3.67 -6.48 17.46
N ALA A 23 -4.48 -5.98 16.52
CA ALA A 23 -5.35 -6.81 15.70
C ALA A 23 -4.57 -7.83 14.84
N CYS A 24 -3.46 -7.38 14.22
CA CYS A 24 -2.58 -8.25 13.43
C CYS A 24 -1.94 -9.34 14.30
N GLN A 25 -1.44 -8.99 15.50
CA GLN A 25 -0.88 -9.96 16.45
C GLN A 25 -1.90 -11.00 16.90
N SER A 26 -3.15 -10.58 17.16
CA SER A 26 -4.22 -11.49 17.55
C SER A 26 -4.55 -12.53 16.45
N GLN A 27 -4.37 -12.15 15.19
CA GLN A 27 -4.52 -13.04 14.04
C GLN A 27 -3.24 -13.82 13.69
N GLY A 28 -2.11 -13.54 14.36
CA GLY A 28 -0.80 -14.12 14.04
C GLY A 28 -0.22 -13.66 12.70
N LEU A 29 -0.70 -12.52 12.16
CA LEU A 29 -0.29 -11.98 10.88
C LEU A 29 0.68 -10.80 11.06
N ALA A 30 1.64 -10.67 10.15
CA ALA A 30 2.50 -9.51 10.11
C ALA A 30 1.70 -8.29 9.62
N ALA A 31 1.79 -7.16 10.34
CA ALA A 31 1.14 -5.91 9.96
C ALA A 31 1.48 -5.47 8.52
N SER A 32 2.71 -5.76 8.06
CA SER A 32 3.14 -5.50 6.69
C SER A 32 2.41 -6.35 5.64
N GLU A 33 2.08 -7.60 5.95
CA GLU A 33 1.36 -8.50 5.04
C GLU A 33 -0.11 -8.08 4.94
N VAL A 34 -0.75 -7.79 6.08
CA VAL A 34 -2.13 -7.27 6.11
C VAL A 34 -2.22 -5.94 5.36
N LEU A 35 -1.25 -5.04 5.54
CA LEU A 35 -1.22 -3.75 4.85
C LEU A 35 -1.03 -3.93 3.33
N ARG A 36 -0.17 -4.85 2.89
CA ARG A 36 0.03 -5.15 1.47
C ARG A 36 -1.23 -5.74 0.83
N ASP A 37 -1.88 -6.68 1.51
CA ASP A 37 -3.11 -7.29 1.01
C ASP A 37 -4.24 -6.25 0.92
N PHE A 38 -4.38 -5.42 1.95
CA PHE A 38 -5.33 -4.32 1.96
C PHE A 38 -5.06 -3.33 0.83
N MET A 39 -3.80 -2.94 0.61
CA MET A 39 -3.41 -2.07 -0.51
C MET A 39 -3.74 -2.70 -1.87
N ARG A 40 -3.49 -4.00 -2.05
CA ARG A 40 -3.84 -4.70 -3.29
C ARG A 40 -5.35 -4.74 -3.52
N SER A 41 -6.12 -5.08 -2.49
CA SER A 41 -7.59 -5.14 -2.55
C SER A 41 -8.19 -3.75 -2.83
N PHE A 42 -7.67 -2.73 -2.14
CA PHE A 42 -8.08 -1.33 -2.34
C PHE A 42 -7.73 -0.83 -3.74
N ALA A 43 -6.51 -1.06 -4.21
CA ALA A 43 -6.08 -0.71 -5.55
C ALA A 43 -6.85 -1.48 -6.63
N ALA A 44 -7.17 -2.77 -6.42
CA ALA A 44 -7.96 -3.55 -7.36
C ALA A 44 -9.39 -3.00 -7.47
N LYS A 45 -10.03 -2.69 -6.33
CA LYS A 45 -11.39 -2.09 -6.30
C LYS A 45 -11.44 -0.72 -6.95
N HIS A 46 -10.45 0.11 -6.68
CA HIS A 46 -10.39 1.47 -7.23
C HIS A 46 -9.58 1.57 -8.51
N SER A 47 -9.08 0.47 -9.10
CA SER A 47 -8.22 0.53 -10.31
C SER A 47 -8.92 1.20 -11.50
N ALA A 48 -10.24 1.05 -11.62
CA ALA A 48 -11.05 1.74 -12.62
C ALA A 48 -11.12 3.27 -12.39
N GLU A 49 -11.14 3.72 -11.13
CA GLU A 49 -11.16 5.14 -10.74
C GLU A 49 -9.75 5.75 -10.65
N GLN A 50 -8.76 4.95 -10.26
CA GLN A 50 -7.36 5.32 -10.10
C GLN A 50 -6.66 5.38 -11.46
N ALA A 51 -7.06 4.59 -12.46
CA ALA A 51 -6.60 4.78 -13.84
C ALA A 51 -7.01 6.16 -14.39
N GLN A 52 -8.11 6.75 -13.91
CA GLN A 52 -8.49 8.13 -14.26
C GLN A 52 -7.72 9.18 -13.45
N LEU A 53 -7.40 8.91 -12.18
CA LEU A 53 -6.67 9.86 -11.31
C LEU A 53 -5.13 9.84 -11.51
N PHE A 54 -4.57 8.70 -11.88
CA PHE A 54 -3.13 8.48 -12.09
C PHE A 54 -2.78 8.23 -13.57
N GLY A 55 -3.75 8.40 -14.47
CA GLY A 55 -3.64 8.13 -15.91
C GLY A 55 -2.67 9.03 -16.69
N GLN A 56 -1.99 9.98 -16.05
CA GLN A 56 -0.91 10.74 -16.68
C GLN A 56 0.24 10.96 -15.72
N SER A 57 1.18 10.02 -15.72
CA SER A 57 2.59 10.38 -15.65
C SER A 57 3.28 9.70 -16.82
N PRO A 58 3.50 10.40 -17.95
CA PRO A 58 4.38 9.88 -18.97
C PRO A 58 5.76 9.71 -18.33
N LYS A 59 6.23 8.47 -18.31
CA LYS A 59 7.60 8.12 -17.94
C LYS A 59 8.52 8.97 -18.81
N PRO A 60 9.36 9.88 -18.27
CA PRO A 60 10.34 10.56 -19.10
C PRO A 60 11.36 9.52 -19.54
N GLU A 61 11.19 9.06 -20.77
CA GLU A 61 12.24 8.48 -21.58
C GLU A 61 13.35 9.53 -21.63
N ARG A 62 14.46 9.25 -20.95
CA ARG A 62 15.63 10.12 -20.95
C ARG A 62 16.68 9.45 -21.84
N PRO A 63 17.20 10.15 -22.87
CA PRO A 63 18.19 9.61 -23.81
C PRO A 63 19.54 9.32 -23.17
#